data_AF-A0A497EJM0-F1
#
_entry.id   AF-A0A497EJM0-F1
#
_cell.length_a   1.000
_cell.length_b   1.000
_cell.length_c   1.000
_cell.angle_alpha   90.00
_cell.angle_beta   90.00
_cell.angle_gamma   90.00
#
_symmetry.space_group_name_H-M   'P 1'
#
loop_
_entity.id
_entity.type
_entity.pdbx_description
1 polymer ?
#
loop_
_entity_poly.entity_id
_entity_poly.type
_entity_poly.pdbx_seq_one_letter_code
_entity_poly.pdbx_strand_id
1 'polypeptide(L)'
;MIKLNAFITIKPYFKNFLVYRIPLIGEQRSRSQLAKILFDDEIAFAYPYGEYLYFKGNPIETLRRVKEIINQRIIQGKIVLGSTEEPEQLYLTPENKVIIKPIVYSAFEKNLEARGFLVPRRNVKKAIPQIDEINRDRGLIISLTTNVVVLRGIKYMLEIRPSGYGILWLDIYSPPYDLSNMKCMSPKEVKNQGLMDQYYNIAVLKSNIRLELLYNMLEILCGNEKTKMIILNFPDGDIIQLSSELLEPEIIERGW
;
A
#
# COMPACT_ATOMS: atom_id res chain seq x y z
N MET A 1 17.53 0.69 23.40
CA MET A 1 17.05 -0.31 22.44
C MET A 1 16.56 0.41 21.19
N ILE A 2 17.22 0.24 20.04
CA ILE A 2 16.81 0.86 18.78
C ILE A 2 15.73 -0.04 18.17
N LYS A 3 14.48 0.41 18.13
CA LYS A 3 13.40 -0.30 17.43
C LYS A 3 13.42 0.15 15.96
N LEU A 4 13.51 -0.81 15.05
CA LEU A 4 13.38 -0.53 13.62
C LEU A 4 11.92 -0.25 13.28
N ASN A 5 11.72 0.71 12.38
CA ASN A 5 10.40 1.11 11.87
C ASN A 5 9.94 0.16 10.77
N ALA A 6 9.91 -1.13 11.10
CA ALA A 6 9.67 -2.18 10.13
C ALA A 6 8.91 -3.35 10.76
N PHE A 7 8.25 -4.10 9.89
CA PHE A 7 7.56 -5.34 10.23
C PHE A 7 8.10 -6.44 9.35
N ILE A 8 8.37 -7.60 9.91
CA ILE A 8 8.83 -8.77 9.17
C ILE A 8 7.73 -9.83 9.15
N THR A 9 7.61 -10.56 8.03
CA THR A 9 6.70 -11.72 7.97
C THR A 9 7.11 -12.75 9.00
N ILE A 10 6.14 -13.34 9.72
CA ILE A 10 6.43 -14.31 10.79
C ILE A 10 7.00 -15.66 10.30
N LYS A 11 6.94 -15.90 8.97
CA LYS A 11 7.43 -17.09 8.29
C LYS A 11 7.96 -16.70 6.91
N PRO A 12 8.75 -17.56 6.20
CA PRO A 12 9.29 -17.25 4.87
C PRO A 12 8.20 -17.36 3.78
N TYR A 13 7.18 -16.51 3.88
CA TYR A 13 5.95 -16.55 3.10
C TYR A 13 6.19 -16.45 1.59
N PHE A 14 7.21 -15.69 1.17
CA PHE A 14 7.51 -15.44 -0.23
C PHE A 14 8.35 -16.55 -0.90
N LYS A 15 8.67 -17.66 -0.22
CA LYS A 15 9.27 -18.83 -0.89
C LYS A 15 8.32 -19.45 -1.92
N ASN A 16 7.03 -19.50 -1.59
CA ASN A 16 5.98 -20.09 -2.41
C ASN A 16 4.76 -19.17 -2.40
N PHE A 17 4.86 -17.99 -3.01
CA PHE A 17 3.76 -17.03 -3.07
C PHE A 17 2.76 -17.46 -4.16
N LEU A 18 1.68 -18.11 -3.73
CA LEU A 18 0.60 -18.57 -4.62
C LEU A 18 -0.14 -17.39 -5.26
N VAL A 19 -0.29 -17.40 -6.58
CA VAL A 19 -1.13 -16.46 -7.34
C VAL A 19 -1.88 -17.20 -8.44
N TYR A 20 -2.87 -16.52 -9.00
CA TYR A 20 -3.49 -16.91 -10.27
C TYR A 20 -3.06 -15.94 -11.37
N ARG A 21 -3.07 -16.39 -12.62
CA ARG A 21 -2.90 -15.52 -13.78
C ARG A 21 -3.85 -15.84 -14.91
N ILE A 22 -4.22 -14.81 -15.67
CA ILE A 22 -5.01 -14.93 -16.90
C ILE A 22 -4.31 -14.18 -18.04
N PRO A 23 -4.31 -14.69 -19.28
CA PRO A 23 -3.78 -13.97 -20.43
C PRO A 23 -4.58 -12.69 -20.68
N LEU A 24 -3.92 -11.54 -20.60
CA LEU A 24 -4.56 -10.23 -20.72
C LEU A 24 -3.62 -9.26 -21.46
N ILE A 25 -3.97 -8.96 -22.70
CA ILE A 25 -3.21 -8.04 -23.56
C ILE A 25 -4.00 -6.74 -23.71
N GLY A 26 -3.29 -5.63 -23.80
CA GLY A 26 -3.88 -4.32 -23.98
C GLY A 26 -2.97 -3.21 -23.49
N GLU A 27 -3.43 -1.98 -23.65
CA GLU A 27 -2.71 -0.80 -23.20
C GLU A 27 -2.51 -0.83 -21.67
N GLN A 28 -1.33 -0.42 -21.21
CA GLN A 28 -0.98 -0.43 -19.79
C GLN A 28 -1.98 0.37 -18.94
N ARG A 29 -2.47 1.49 -19.46
CA ARG A 29 -3.47 2.33 -18.78
C ARG A 29 -4.77 1.56 -18.54
N SER A 30 -5.28 0.90 -19.57
CA SER A 30 -6.53 0.13 -19.51
C SER A 30 -6.39 -1.07 -18.57
N ARG A 31 -5.28 -1.80 -18.65
CA ARG A 31 -4.98 -2.91 -17.74
C ARG A 31 -4.84 -2.46 -16.28
N SER A 32 -4.24 -1.29 -16.06
CA SER A 32 -4.16 -0.69 -14.72
C SER A 32 -5.52 -0.24 -14.20
N GLN A 33 -6.41 0.24 -15.08
CA GLN A 33 -7.79 0.57 -14.71
C GLN A 33 -8.59 -0.69 -14.34
N LEU A 34 -8.41 -1.80 -15.05
CA LEU A 34 -9.00 -3.09 -14.69
C LEU A 34 -8.57 -3.53 -13.28
N ALA A 35 -7.26 -3.53 -13.01
CA ALA A 35 -6.74 -3.88 -11.69
C ALA A 35 -7.29 -2.96 -10.59
N LYS A 36 -7.47 -1.67 -10.88
CA LYS A 36 -8.09 -0.72 -9.94
C LYS A 36 -9.56 -1.07 -9.66
N ILE A 37 -10.36 -1.39 -10.68
CA ILE A 37 -11.77 -1.78 -10.48
C ILE A 37 -11.85 -3.03 -9.62
N LEU A 38 -11.02 -4.05 -9.89
CA LEU A 38 -10.98 -5.27 -9.09
C LEU A 38 -10.58 -5.02 -7.62
N PHE A 39 -9.67 -4.07 -7.38
CA PHE A 39 -9.29 -3.62 -6.04
C PHE A 39 -10.43 -2.88 -5.34
N ASP A 40 -11.07 -1.94 -6.03
CA ASP A 40 -12.14 -1.11 -5.48
C ASP A 40 -13.35 -1.99 -5.09
N ASP A 41 -13.67 -2.98 -5.93
CA ASP A 41 -14.75 -3.97 -5.71
C ASP A 41 -14.35 -5.10 -4.73
N GLU A 42 -13.10 -5.12 -4.22
CA GLU A 42 -12.56 -6.18 -3.35
C GLU A 42 -12.63 -7.60 -3.91
N ILE A 43 -12.63 -7.72 -5.24
CA ILE A 43 -12.69 -9.01 -5.94
C ILE A 43 -11.32 -9.65 -6.02
N ALA A 44 -10.30 -8.84 -6.35
CA ALA A 44 -8.93 -9.33 -6.47
C ALA A 44 -7.90 -8.20 -6.32
N PHE A 45 -6.75 -8.53 -5.76
CA PHE A 45 -5.57 -7.69 -5.81
C PHE A 45 -4.70 -8.13 -6.98
N ALA A 46 -4.73 -7.33 -8.04
CA ALA A 46 -4.21 -7.71 -9.34
C ALA A 46 -3.08 -6.78 -9.81
N TYR A 47 -2.17 -7.32 -10.60
CA TYR A 47 -1.08 -6.58 -11.23
C TYR A 47 -0.84 -7.06 -12.67
N PRO A 48 -0.99 -6.18 -13.68
CA PRO A 48 -0.66 -6.50 -15.04
C PRO A 48 0.87 -6.52 -15.26
N TYR A 49 1.39 -7.63 -15.77
CA TYR A 49 2.80 -7.78 -16.10
C TYR A 49 2.99 -8.71 -17.31
N GLY A 50 3.81 -8.29 -18.28
CA GLY A 50 3.91 -9.00 -19.56
C GLY A 50 2.54 -9.15 -20.22
N GLU A 51 2.22 -10.35 -20.69
CA GLU A 51 0.94 -10.68 -21.34
C GLU A 51 -0.14 -11.19 -20.38
N TYR A 52 0.05 -11.02 -19.07
CA TYR A 52 -0.82 -11.61 -18.05
C TYR A 52 -1.32 -10.57 -17.04
N LEU A 53 -2.48 -10.87 -16.45
CA LEU A 53 -2.92 -10.27 -15.20
C LEU A 53 -2.65 -11.29 -14.08
N TYR A 54 -1.72 -10.98 -13.18
CA TYR A 54 -1.47 -11.79 -11.98
C TYR A 54 -2.34 -11.28 -10.84
N PHE A 55 -2.90 -12.16 -10.02
CA PHE A 55 -3.76 -11.73 -8.93
C PHE A 55 -3.83 -12.70 -7.74
N LYS A 56 -4.24 -12.15 -6.61
CA LYS A 56 -4.74 -12.83 -5.41
C LYS A 56 -6.23 -12.52 -5.27
N GLY A 57 -7.07 -13.55 -5.22
CA GLY A 57 -8.53 -13.43 -5.27
C GLY A 57 -9.18 -14.72 -5.76
N ASN A 58 -10.49 -14.87 -5.54
CA ASN A 58 -11.20 -16.07 -5.99
C ASN A 58 -11.07 -16.21 -7.53
N PRO A 59 -10.50 -17.31 -8.05
CA PRO A 59 -10.15 -17.41 -9.46
C PRO A 59 -11.37 -17.35 -10.39
N ILE A 60 -12.44 -18.08 -10.06
CA ILE A 60 -13.66 -18.15 -10.87
C ILE A 60 -14.36 -16.80 -10.89
N GLU A 61 -14.52 -16.20 -9.72
CA GLU A 61 -15.18 -14.91 -9.57
C GLU A 61 -14.38 -13.78 -10.24
N THR A 62 -13.07 -13.77 -10.09
CA THR A 62 -12.19 -12.79 -10.75
C THR A 62 -12.30 -12.89 -12.27
N LEU A 63 -12.25 -14.11 -12.83
CA LEU A 63 -12.38 -14.31 -14.27
C LEU A 63 -13.76 -13.87 -14.78
N ARG A 64 -14.84 -14.21 -14.05
CA ARG A 64 -16.21 -13.76 -14.36
C ARG A 64 -16.28 -12.24 -14.42
N ARG A 65 -15.77 -11.56 -13.39
CA ARG A 65 -15.78 -10.10 -13.33
C ARG A 65 -14.96 -9.46 -14.44
N VAL A 66 -13.78 -10.00 -14.75
CA VAL A 66 -12.94 -9.49 -15.85
C VAL A 66 -13.68 -9.60 -17.19
N LYS A 67 -14.34 -10.73 -17.47
CA LYS A 67 -15.17 -10.92 -18.67
C LYS A 67 -16.29 -9.87 -18.75
N GLU A 68 -16.98 -9.61 -17.64
CA GLU A 68 -18.04 -8.60 -17.57
C GLU A 68 -17.54 -7.19 -17.87
N ILE A 69 -16.46 -6.77 -17.21
CA ILE A 69 -15.88 -5.43 -17.38
C ILE A 69 -15.48 -5.18 -18.84
N ILE A 70 -14.90 -6.20 -19.49
CA ILE A 70 -14.49 -6.12 -20.91
C ILE A 70 -15.72 -6.08 -21.83
N ASN A 71 -16.69 -6.98 -21.62
CA ASN A 71 -17.90 -7.07 -22.46
C ASN A 71 -18.77 -5.81 -22.36
N GLN A 72 -18.88 -5.24 -21.17
CA GLN A 72 -19.65 -4.02 -20.91
C GLN A 72 -18.89 -2.74 -21.30
N ARG A 73 -17.64 -2.83 -21.77
CA ARG A 73 -16.79 -1.70 -22.18
C ARG A 73 -16.67 -0.61 -21.12
N ILE A 74 -16.59 -1.01 -19.85
CA ILE A 74 -16.45 -0.09 -18.70
C ILE A 74 -15.13 0.69 -18.79
N ILE A 75 -14.08 0.06 -19.32
CA ILE A 75 -12.75 0.64 -19.43
C ILE A 75 -12.57 1.32 -20.78
N GLN A 76 -12.02 2.54 -20.75
CA GLN A 76 -11.60 3.24 -21.97
C GLN A 76 -10.33 2.58 -22.54
N GLY A 77 -10.42 2.09 -23.77
CA GLY A 77 -9.30 1.47 -24.50
C GLY A 77 -9.52 -0.01 -24.81
N LYS A 78 -8.58 -0.62 -25.54
CA LYS A 78 -8.68 -2.02 -25.94
C LYS A 78 -7.97 -2.93 -24.95
N ILE A 79 -8.73 -3.86 -24.38
CA ILE A 79 -8.24 -4.99 -23.60
C ILE A 79 -8.77 -6.25 -24.26
N VAL A 80 -7.90 -7.24 -24.46
CA VAL A 80 -8.22 -8.55 -24.99
C VAL A 80 -7.87 -9.57 -23.93
N LEU A 81 -8.89 -10.27 -23.45
CA LEU A 81 -8.73 -11.48 -22.65
C LEU A 81 -8.40 -12.63 -23.61
N GLY A 82 -7.27 -13.31 -23.39
CA GLY A 82 -6.94 -14.49 -24.18
C GLY A 82 -7.89 -15.65 -23.89
N SER A 83 -7.96 -16.63 -24.79
CA SER A 83 -8.80 -17.81 -24.62
C SER A 83 -8.33 -18.62 -23.40
N THR A 84 -9.08 -18.53 -22.31
CA THR A 84 -8.85 -19.30 -21.09
C THR A 84 -10.20 -19.63 -20.44
N GLU A 85 -10.39 -20.92 -20.15
CA GLU A 85 -11.57 -21.40 -19.43
C GLU A 85 -11.43 -21.17 -17.92
N GLU A 86 -10.21 -21.31 -17.40
CA GLU A 86 -9.89 -21.16 -15.98
C GLU A 86 -8.55 -20.44 -15.78
N PRO A 87 -8.40 -19.59 -14.73
CA PRO A 87 -7.13 -18.99 -14.39
C PRO A 87 -6.05 -20.03 -14.07
N GLU A 88 -4.83 -19.79 -14.55
CA GLU A 88 -3.69 -20.65 -14.27
C GLU A 88 -3.15 -20.37 -12.86
N GLN A 89 -2.97 -21.42 -12.06
CA GLN A 89 -2.36 -21.33 -10.74
C GLN A 89 -0.82 -21.36 -10.85
N LEU A 90 -0.14 -20.46 -10.14
CA LEU A 90 1.33 -20.35 -10.17
C LEU A 90 1.88 -20.04 -8.78
N TYR A 91 3.02 -20.67 -8.45
CA TYR A 91 3.81 -20.31 -7.26
C TYR A 91 4.96 -19.40 -7.67
N LEU A 92 4.96 -18.17 -7.17
CA LEU A 92 6.03 -17.21 -7.37
C LEU A 92 7.08 -17.32 -6.26
N THR A 93 8.33 -17.09 -6.62
CA THR A 93 9.47 -17.08 -5.69
C THR A 93 9.95 -15.64 -5.45
N PRO A 94 10.92 -15.40 -4.54
CA PRO A 94 11.46 -14.05 -4.31
C PRO A 94 12.02 -13.36 -5.57
N GLU A 95 12.39 -14.12 -6.59
CA GLU A 95 12.86 -13.59 -7.88
C GLU A 95 11.76 -12.82 -8.62
N ASN A 96 10.49 -13.21 -8.43
CA ASN A 96 9.33 -12.59 -9.05
C ASN A 96 8.82 -11.34 -8.30
N LYS A 97 9.70 -10.67 -7.52
CA LYS A 97 9.35 -9.50 -6.70
C LYS A 97 8.66 -8.35 -7.44
N VAL A 98 8.84 -8.24 -8.76
CA VAL A 98 8.20 -7.22 -9.59
C VAL A 98 6.68 -7.43 -9.69
N ILE A 99 6.22 -8.68 -9.55
CA ILE A 99 4.81 -9.08 -9.56
C ILE A 99 4.27 -9.16 -8.12
N ILE A 100 5.03 -9.78 -7.22
CA ILE A 100 4.62 -10.00 -5.83
C ILE A 100 4.37 -8.67 -5.11
N LYS A 101 5.30 -7.71 -5.21
CA LYS A 101 5.23 -6.48 -4.41
C LYS A 101 3.95 -5.65 -4.68
N PRO A 102 3.54 -5.37 -5.93
CA PRO A 102 2.28 -4.66 -6.20
C PRO A 102 1.04 -5.35 -5.61
N ILE A 103 0.97 -6.69 -5.65
CA ILE A 103 -0.15 -7.45 -5.10
C ILE A 103 -0.19 -7.30 -3.57
N VAL A 104 0.96 -7.41 -2.90
CA VAL A 104 1.05 -7.24 -1.44
C VAL A 104 0.80 -5.78 -1.03
N TYR A 105 1.26 -4.81 -1.83
CA TYR A 105 0.95 -3.40 -1.57
C TYR A 105 -0.54 -3.13 -1.63
N SER A 106 -1.29 -3.78 -2.54
CA SER A 106 -2.74 -3.67 -2.58
C SER A 106 -3.37 -4.14 -1.26
N ALA A 107 -2.93 -5.28 -0.72
CA ALA A 107 -3.42 -5.75 0.59
C ALA A 107 -3.09 -4.78 1.73
N PHE A 108 -1.89 -4.20 1.72
CA PHE A 108 -1.50 -3.19 2.71
C PHE A 108 -2.28 -1.87 2.53
N GLU A 109 -2.57 -1.48 1.29
CA GLU A 109 -3.39 -0.31 1.00
C GLU A 109 -4.83 -0.48 1.46
N LYS A 110 -5.43 -1.67 1.33
CA LYS A 110 -6.74 -1.95 1.95
C LYS A 110 -6.71 -1.87 3.48
N ASN A 111 -5.65 -2.39 4.08
CA ASN A 111 -5.43 -2.26 5.52
C ASN A 111 -5.38 -0.77 5.94
N LEU A 112 -4.70 0.07 5.16
CA LEU A 112 -4.63 1.53 5.35
C LEU A 112 -5.99 2.22 5.15
N GLU A 113 -6.74 1.88 4.09
CA GLU A 113 -8.08 2.45 3.82
C GLU A 113 -9.02 2.21 5.01
N ALA A 114 -9.03 0.99 5.54
CA ALA A 114 -9.82 0.63 6.72
C ALA A 114 -9.49 1.43 7.99
N ARG A 115 -8.36 2.16 8.00
CA ARG A 115 -7.86 2.92 9.14
C ARG A 115 -7.95 4.43 8.95
N GLY A 116 -8.64 4.87 7.90
CA GLY A 116 -8.86 6.28 7.61
C GLY A 116 -7.74 6.92 6.80
N PHE A 117 -7.02 6.15 5.99
CA PHE A 117 -6.05 6.69 5.04
C PHE A 117 -6.59 6.65 3.61
N LEU A 118 -6.26 7.67 2.83
CA LEU A 118 -6.38 7.70 1.38
C LEU A 118 -5.12 7.10 0.76
N VAL A 119 -5.32 6.07 -0.05
CA VAL A 119 -4.24 5.32 -0.72
C VAL A 119 -4.21 5.64 -2.22
N PRO A 120 -3.03 5.59 -2.86
CA PRO A 120 -2.88 5.97 -4.25
C PRO A 120 -3.30 4.88 -5.24
N ARG A 121 -3.43 3.61 -4.82
CA ARG A 121 -3.85 2.47 -5.65
C ARG A 121 -2.92 2.26 -6.86
N ARG A 122 -1.65 2.67 -6.74
CA ARG A 122 -0.66 2.80 -7.83
C ARG A 122 0.78 2.69 -7.32
N ASN A 123 1.76 2.87 -8.21
CA ASN A 123 3.21 2.82 -7.92
C ASN A 123 3.72 3.82 -6.85
N VAL A 124 2.89 4.77 -6.40
CA VAL A 124 3.26 5.69 -5.34
C VAL A 124 3.08 4.96 -4.01
N LYS A 125 4.14 4.83 -3.22
CA LYS A 125 4.09 4.08 -1.94
C LYS A 125 3.93 5.02 -0.76
N LYS A 126 2.89 5.85 -0.83
CA LYS A 126 2.60 6.91 0.12
C LYS A 126 1.10 7.07 0.28
N ALA A 127 0.61 6.90 1.49
CA ALA A 127 -0.78 7.17 1.87
C ALA A 127 -0.84 8.45 2.71
N ILE A 128 -1.96 9.16 2.63
CA ILE A 128 -2.25 10.36 3.42
C ILE A 128 -3.53 10.12 4.23
N PRO A 129 -3.71 10.72 5.41
CA PRO A 129 -4.97 10.60 6.15
C PRO A 129 -6.15 11.14 5.33
N GLN A 130 -7.33 10.55 5.54
CA GLN A 130 -8.60 11.15 5.13
C GLN A 130 -8.78 12.48 5.85
N ILE A 131 -9.33 13.48 5.15
CA ILE A 131 -9.50 14.83 5.70
C ILE A 131 -10.83 14.87 6.43
N ASP A 132 -10.82 14.48 7.70
CA ASP A 132 -11.97 14.44 8.61
C ASP A 132 -11.58 14.86 10.03
N GLU A 133 -12.57 14.97 10.92
CA GLU A 133 -12.35 15.35 12.33
C GLU A 133 -11.57 14.28 13.08
N ILE A 134 -11.84 13.00 12.82
CA ILE A 134 -11.15 11.87 13.47
C ILE A 134 -9.63 11.95 13.27
N ASN A 135 -9.18 12.21 12.04
CA ASN A 135 -7.75 12.33 11.73
C ASN A 135 -7.15 13.67 12.17
N ARG A 136 -7.96 14.74 12.32
CA ARG A 136 -7.53 15.97 13.00
C ARG A 136 -7.26 15.70 14.48
N ASP A 137 -8.17 15.01 15.16
CA ASP A 137 -8.06 14.68 16.59
C ASP A 137 -6.87 13.75 16.87
N ARG A 138 -6.57 12.84 15.93
CA ARG A 138 -5.35 12.00 15.95
C ARG A 138 -4.05 12.79 15.70
N GLY A 139 -4.12 14.09 15.45
CA GLY A 139 -2.96 14.93 15.14
C GLY A 139 -2.34 14.66 13.77
N LEU A 140 -3.07 13.99 12.86
CA LEU A 140 -2.59 13.67 11.52
C LEU A 140 -2.79 14.82 10.53
N ILE A 141 -3.52 15.87 10.90
CA ILE A 141 -3.81 17.03 10.06
C ILE A 141 -3.45 18.29 10.85
N ILE A 142 -2.44 19.01 10.40
CA ILE A 142 -1.93 20.21 11.08
C ILE A 142 -2.12 21.43 10.19
N SER A 143 -2.87 22.42 10.64
CA SER A 143 -3.10 23.64 9.88
C SER A 143 -1.83 24.50 9.78
N LEU A 144 -1.49 24.94 8.56
CA LEU A 144 -0.58 26.07 8.32
C LEU A 144 -1.38 27.38 8.24
N THR A 145 -2.50 27.31 7.53
CA THR A 145 -3.48 28.39 7.37
C THR A 145 -4.89 27.81 7.44
N THR A 146 -5.91 28.62 7.15
CA THR A 146 -7.29 28.15 6.99
C THR A 146 -7.46 27.20 5.81
N ASN A 147 -6.66 27.35 4.75
CA ASN A 147 -6.82 26.60 3.49
C ASN A 147 -5.68 25.62 3.21
N VAL A 148 -4.56 25.71 3.93
CA VAL A 148 -3.39 24.85 3.73
C VAL A 148 -3.09 24.09 5.01
N VAL A 149 -2.94 22.78 4.88
CA VAL A 149 -2.62 21.86 5.98
C VAL A 149 -1.38 21.02 5.65
N VAL A 150 -0.71 20.49 6.67
CA VAL A 150 0.26 19.41 6.56
C VAL A 150 -0.41 18.11 6.96
N LEU A 151 -0.40 17.14 6.06
CA LEU A 151 -0.95 15.81 6.32
C LEU A 151 0.16 14.88 6.82
N ARG A 152 -0.02 14.21 7.95
CA ARG A 152 0.90 13.17 8.45
C ARG A 152 0.48 11.83 7.86
N GLY A 153 1.02 11.54 6.69
CA GLY A 153 0.86 10.28 5.98
C GLY A 153 1.97 9.27 6.27
N ILE A 154 1.86 8.12 5.61
CA ILE A 154 2.77 6.99 5.75
C ILE A 154 3.41 6.71 4.40
N LYS A 155 4.74 6.66 4.36
CA LYS A 155 5.53 6.10 3.27
C LYS A 155 5.86 4.66 3.61
N TYR A 156 5.72 3.77 2.63
CA TYR A 156 5.96 2.33 2.84
C TYR A 156 6.84 1.73 1.77
N MET A 157 7.58 0.68 2.13
CA MET A 157 8.39 -0.09 1.21
C MET A 157 8.48 -1.55 1.67
N LEU A 158 7.93 -2.45 0.85
CA LEU A 158 8.17 -3.89 0.99
C LEU A 158 9.51 -4.28 0.36
N GLU A 159 10.34 -4.92 1.16
CA GLU A 159 11.51 -5.69 0.76
C GLU A 159 11.18 -7.19 0.83
N ILE A 160 11.69 -7.98 -0.12
CA ILE A 160 11.56 -9.44 -0.12
C ILE A 160 12.97 -10.01 -0.18
N ARG A 161 13.35 -10.77 0.84
CA ARG A 161 14.67 -11.40 0.96
C ARG A 161 14.72 -12.73 0.18
N PRO A 162 15.90 -13.17 -0.27
CA PRO A 162 16.07 -14.49 -0.89
C PRO A 162 15.60 -15.66 -0.01
N SER A 163 15.66 -15.51 1.32
CA SER A 163 15.13 -16.48 2.29
C SER A 163 13.61 -16.62 2.28
N GLY A 164 12.88 -15.75 1.55
CA GLY A 164 11.42 -15.71 1.48
C GLY A 164 10.75 -14.87 2.57
N TYR A 165 11.52 -14.27 3.48
CA TYR A 165 10.99 -13.29 4.42
C TYR A 165 10.75 -11.94 3.73
N GLY A 166 9.65 -11.28 4.09
CA GLY A 166 9.40 -9.90 3.66
C GLY A 166 9.54 -8.93 4.82
N ILE A 167 10.08 -7.75 4.53
CA ILE A 167 10.23 -6.65 5.49
C ILE A 167 9.45 -5.45 4.95
N LEU A 168 8.42 -5.03 5.66
CA LEU A 168 7.65 -3.82 5.39
C LEU A 168 8.25 -2.67 6.19
N TRP A 169 8.96 -1.78 5.50
CA TRP A 169 9.51 -0.55 6.05
C TRP A 169 8.46 0.55 6.04
N LEU A 170 8.31 1.26 7.16
CA LEU A 170 7.36 2.35 7.32
C LEU A 170 8.08 3.62 7.76
N ASP A 171 7.63 4.76 7.24
CA ASP A 171 8.20 6.04 7.58
C ASP A 171 7.19 7.18 7.43
N ILE A 172 7.42 8.31 8.10
CA ILE A 172 6.51 9.46 8.04
C ILE A 172 6.68 10.20 6.71
N TYR A 173 5.54 10.47 6.08
CA TYR A 173 5.41 11.36 4.93
C TYR A 173 4.57 12.57 5.34
N SER A 174 5.08 13.80 5.14
CA SER A 174 4.38 15.02 5.58
C SER A 174 4.15 16.03 4.45
N PRO A 175 3.31 15.72 3.43
CA PRO A 175 3.04 16.67 2.37
C PRO A 175 2.22 17.86 2.84
N PRO A 176 2.46 19.05 2.28
CA PRO A 176 1.51 20.16 2.33
C PRO A 176 0.34 19.87 1.38
N TYR A 177 -0.86 20.27 1.77
CA TYR A 177 -2.10 20.00 1.05
C TYR A 177 -2.99 21.25 1.04
N ASP A 178 -3.49 21.57 -0.14
CA ASP A 178 -4.43 22.66 -0.41
C ASP A 178 -5.85 22.12 -0.33
N LEU A 179 -6.60 22.56 0.69
CA LEU A 179 -7.98 22.14 0.93
C LEU A 179 -8.94 22.68 -0.15
N SER A 180 -8.68 23.86 -0.69
CA SER A 180 -9.55 24.48 -1.71
C SER A 180 -9.47 23.73 -3.04
N ASN A 181 -8.26 23.31 -3.42
CA ASN A 181 -8.02 22.60 -4.67
C ASN A 181 -7.97 21.07 -4.53
N MET A 182 -8.13 20.55 -3.31
CA MET A 182 -8.09 19.12 -2.99
C MET A 182 -6.85 18.41 -3.54
N LYS A 183 -5.66 19.02 -3.39
CA LYS A 183 -4.40 18.47 -3.91
C LYS A 183 -3.21 18.71 -2.98
N CYS A 184 -2.25 17.79 -3.04
CA CYS A 184 -0.92 18.01 -2.48
C CYS A 184 -0.23 19.17 -3.22
N MET A 185 0.45 20.03 -2.46
CA MET A 185 1.23 21.13 -3.01
C MET A 185 2.67 20.71 -3.27
N SER A 186 3.25 21.23 -4.35
CA SER A 186 4.68 21.19 -4.61
C SER A 186 5.42 22.21 -3.73
N PRO A 187 6.73 22.00 -3.45
CA PRO A 187 7.54 22.98 -2.71
C PRO A 187 7.51 24.38 -3.33
N LYS A 188 7.39 24.48 -4.67
CA LYS A 188 7.29 25.76 -5.37
C LYS A 188 5.98 26.48 -5.07
N GLU A 189 4.85 25.76 -5.04
CA GLU A 189 3.54 26.33 -4.69
C GLU A 189 3.53 26.84 -3.25
N VAL A 190 4.10 26.08 -2.30
CA VAL A 190 4.22 26.50 -0.89
C VAL A 190 5.09 27.76 -0.75
N LYS A 191 6.21 27.81 -1.48
CA LYS A 191 7.09 29.00 -1.53
C LYS A 191 6.39 30.23 -2.08
N ASN A 192 5.64 30.09 -3.16
CA ASN A 192 4.90 31.20 -3.76
C ASN A 192 3.83 31.79 -2.82
N GLN A 193 3.34 31.01 -1.86
CA GLN A 193 2.41 31.48 -0.82
C GLN A 193 3.11 32.02 0.44
N GLY A 194 4.45 32.03 0.49
CA GLY A 194 5.21 32.48 1.66
C GLY A 194 5.14 31.54 2.86
N LEU A 195 4.73 30.28 2.67
CA LEU A 195 4.47 29.33 3.77
C LEU A 195 5.64 28.38 4.08
N MET A 196 6.79 28.53 3.40
CA MET A 196 7.88 27.54 3.49
C MET A 196 8.44 27.37 4.90
N ASP A 197 8.64 28.46 5.63
CA ASP A 197 9.24 28.38 6.98
C ASP A 197 8.29 27.70 7.96
N GLN A 198 7.00 28.06 7.92
CA GLN A 198 5.96 27.40 8.71
C GLN A 198 5.84 25.91 8.36
N TYR A 199 5.85 25.61 7.05
CA TYR A 199 5.83 24.24 6.57
C TYR A 199 7.05 23.46 7.06
N TYR A 200 8.27 23.99 6.96
CA TYR A 200 9.47 23.29 7.42
C TYR A 200 9.46 23.03 8.92
N ASN A 201 9.06 24.01 9.72
CA ASN A 201 8.98 23.87 11.18
C ASN A 201 8.02 22.75 11.61
N ILE A 202 6.99 22.48 10.82
CA ILE A 202 6.01 21.41 11.09
C ILE A 202 6.44 20.11 10.41
N ALA A 203 6.78 20.12 9.13
CA ALA A 203 7.05 18.93 8.33
C ALA A 203 8.39 18.26 8.64
N VAL A 204 9.44 19.04 8.99
CA VAL A 204 10.76 18.52 9.33
C VAL A 204 10.80 18.22 10.83
N LEU A 205 10.41 17.00 11.14
CA LEU A 205 10.32 16.52 12.52
C LEU A 205 11.70 16.25 13.11
N LYS A 206 11.92 16.72 14.33
CA LYS A 206 13.04 16.24 15.18
C LYS A 206 12.89 14.75 15.43
N SER A 207 14.01 14.03 15.62
CA SER A 207 14.03 12.56 15.70
C SER A 207 13.10 11.98 16.78
N ASN A 208 13.03 12.61 17.95
CA ASN A 208 12.14 12.19 19.03
C ASN A 208 10.66 12.35 18.67
N ILE A 209 10.27 13.49 18.09
CA ILE A 209 8.89 13.75 17.64
C ILE A 209 8.51 12.81 16.49
N ARG A 210 9.45 12.57 15.56
CA ARG A 210 9.25 11.61 14.47
C ARG A 210 8.97 10.21 15.01
N LEU A 211 9.73 9.78 16.02
CA LEU A 211 9.57 8.48 16.64
C LEU A 211 8.22 8.34 17.34
N GLU A 212 7.82 9.35 18.12
CA GLU A 212 6.52 9.38 18.80
C GLU A 212 5.34 9.34 17.80
N LEU A 213 5.37 10.21 16.79
CA LEU A 213 4.35 10.22 15.74
C LEU A 213 4.26 8.89 15.01
N LEU A 214 5.40 8.26 14.75
CA LEU A 214 5.39 6.96 14.10
C LEU A 214 4.82 5.89 15.02
N TYR A 215 5.14 5.89 16.32
CA TYR A 215 4.51 4.96 17.25
C TYR A 215 2.98 5.09 17.25
N ASN A 216 2.47 6.32 17.31
CA ASN A 216 1.03 6.57 17.24
C ASN A 216 0.42 6.07 15.91
N MET A 217 1.12 6.27 14.79
CA MET A 217 0.70 5.70 13.50
C MET A 217 0.68 4.17 13.53
N LEU A 218 1.71 3.54 14.11
CA LEU A 218 1.78 2.09 14.21
C LEU A 218 0.66 1.52 15.08
N GLU A 219 0.24 2.23 16.14
CA GLU A 219 -0.91 1.86 16.97
C GLU A 219 -2.21 1.89 16.15
N ILE A 220 -2.41 2.94 15.35
CA ILE A 220 -3.54 3.01 14.39
C ILE A 220 -3.47 1.82 13.41
N LEU A 221 -2.29 1.49 12.89
CA LEU A 221 -2.10 0.35 11.98
C LEU A 221 -2.35 -1.01 12.65
N CYS A 222 -1.99 -1.18 13.90
CA CYS A 222 -2.19 -2.43 14.63
C CYS A 222 -3.55 -2.49 15.34
N GLY A 223 -4.43 -1.50 15.16
CA GLY A 223 -5.76 -1.49 15.79
C GLY A 223 -5.72 -1.41 17.32
N ASN A 224 -4.68 -0.79 17.90
CA ASN A 224 -4.43 -0.74 19.34
C ASN A 224 -4.30 -2.13 20.01
N GLU A 225 -3.94 -3.16 19.24
CA GLU A 225 -3.68 -4.49 19.79
C GLU A 225 -2.40 -4.51 20.63
N LYS A 226 -2.39 -5.35 21.67
CA LYS A 226 -1.19 -5.58 22.50
C LYS A 226 -0.04 -6.15 21.67
N THR A 227 -0.36 -6.97 20.67
CA THR A 227 0.59 -7.52 19.70
C THR A 227 0.76 -6.53 18.55
N LYS A 228 1.99 -6.05 18.31
CA LYS A 228 2.27 -5.13 17.20
C LYS A 228 2.36 -5.89 15.88
N MET A 229 1.20 -6.33 15.41
CA MET A 229 1.04 -7.09 14.17
C MET A 229 0.20 -6.36 13.14
N ILE A 230 0.60 -6.49 11.88
CA ILE A 230 -0.17 -6.07 10.71
C ILE A 230 -0.64 -7.34 10.00
N ILE A 231 -1.95 -7.45 9.80
CA ILE A 231 -2.60 -8.54 9.08
C ILE A 231 -3.04 -8.01 7.71
N LEU A 232 -2.49 -8.63 6.65
CA LEU A 232 -2.86 -8.35 5.26
C LEU A 232 -3.75 -9.47 4.76
N ASN A 233 -5.03 -9.17 4.54
CA ASN A 233 -6.00 -10.12 4.03
C ASN A 233 -6.09 -9.99 2.50
N PHE A 234 -6.12 -11.12 1.81
CA PHE A 234 -6.36 -11.18 0.37
C PHE A 234 -7.81 -11.63 0.08
N PRO A 235 -8.39 -11.26 -1.08
CA PRO A 235 -9.76 -11.66 -1.42
C PRO A 235 -9.98 -13.17 -1.62
N ASP A 236 -8.91 -13.96 -1.73
CA ASP A 236 -8.98 -15.44 -1.75
C ASP A 236 -8.96 -16.06 -0.34
N GLY A 237 -8.92 -15.25 0.72
CA GLY A 237 -8.85 -15.70 2.10
C GLY A 237 -7.43 -15.99 2.60
N ASP A 238 -6.41 -15.83 1.76
CA ASP A 238 -5.02 -15.93 2.20
C ASP A 238 -4.63 -14.72 3.07
N ILE A 239 -3.66 -14.92 3.97
CA ILE A 239 -3.29 -13.94 4.99
C ILE A 239 -1.76 -13.87 5.12
N ILE A 240 -1.22 -12.66 5.09
CA ILE A 240 0.15 -12.37 5.53
C ILE A 240 0.09 -11.68 6.90
N GLN A 241 0.82 -12.24 7.86
CA GLN A 241 1.05 -11.64 9.17
C GLN A 241 2.46 -11.08 9.23
N LEU A 242 2.58 -9.80 9.59
CA LEU A 242 3.86 -9.13 9.82
C LEU A 242 3.94 -8.65 11.26
N SER A 243 5.06 -8.92 11.93
CA SER A 243 5.32 -8.51 13.32
C SER A 243 6.48 -7.52 13.37
N SER A 244 6.39 -6.54 14.25
CA SER A 244 7.50 -5.63 14.56
C SER A 244 8.41 -6.13 15.69
N GLU A 245 8.02 -7.19 16.40
CA GLU A 245 8.75 -7.74 17.56
C GLU A 245 9.99 -8.55 17.15
N LEU A 246 10.01 -9.07 15.92
CA LEU A 246 11.09 -9.92 15.40
C LEU A 246 12.28 -9.12 14.83
N LEU A 247 12.28 -7.78 14.97
CA LEU A 247 13.30 -6.88 14.43
C LEU A 247 14.07 -6.14 15.54
N GLU A 248 14.40 -6.87 16.61
CA GLU A 248 15.31 -6.40 17.64
C GLU A 248 16.77 -6.65 17.21
N PRO A 249 17.68 -5.66 17.30
CA PRO A 249 19.07 -5.79 16.85
C PRO A 249 19.83 -6.99 17.42
N GLU A 250 19.53 -7.35 18.66
CA GLU A 250 20.15 -8.49 19.38
C GLU A 250 19.78 -9.86 18.75
N ILE A 251 18.66 -9.94 18.04
CA ILE A 251 18.22 -11.13 17.30
C ILE A 251 18.91 -11.19 15.92
N ILE A 252 19.23 -10.04 15.32
CA ILE A 252 19.89 -9.96 14.01
C ILE A 252 21.40 -10.29 14.12
N GLU A 253 22.06 -9.92 15.21
CA GLU A 253 23.49 -10.26 15.45
C GLU A 253 23.71 -11.74 15.79
N ARG A 254 22.67 -12.46 16.25
CA ARG A 254 22.77 -13.89 16.64
C ARG A 254 22.47 -14.89 15.53
N GLY A 255 22.37 -14.43 14.29
CA GLY A 255 22.27 -15.30 13.11
C GLY A 255 20.83 -15.68 12.78
N TRP A 256 20.32 -14.97 11.78
CA TRP A 256 19.35 -15.46 10.80
C TRP A 256 20.09 -15.83 9.52
#